data_AF-D5RTR9-F1
#
_entry.id   AF-D5RTR9-F1
#
_cell.length_a   1.000
_cell.length_b   1.000
_cell.length_c   1.000
_cell.angle_alpha   90.00
_cell.angle_beta   90.00
_cell.angle_gamma   90.00
#
_symmetry.space_group_name_H-M   'P 1'
#
loop_
_entity.id
_entity.type
_entity.pdbx_description
1 polymer ?
#
loop_
_entity_poly.entity_id
_entity_poly.type
_entity_poly.pdbx_seq_one_letter_code
_entity_poly.pdbx_strand_id
1 'polypeptide(L)' 'VELVEDLGASALVHGRLAGGAAIAFHAPAEAAPRRGGHAGISLAADRLHLFDNVTGQRIALEAQHETATPGLDFAPL' A
#
# COMPACT_ATOMS: atom_id res chain seq x y z
N VAL A 1 3.08 7.04 11.69
CA VAL A 1 1.70 7.61 11.73
C VAL A 1 1.75 9.02 12.30
N GLU A 2 1.19 10.00 11.59
CA GLU A 2 1.25 11.43 11.94
C GLU A 2 -0.07 11.97 12.52
N LEU A 3 -1.20 11.53 11.95
CA LEU A 3 -2.56 11.91 12.35
C LEU A 3 -3.50 10.71 12.15
N VAL A 4 -4.50 10.59 13.03
CA VAL A 4 -5.59 9.61 12.94
C VAL A 4 -6.88 10.38 13.13
N GLU A 5 -7.77 10.34 12.14
CA GLU A 5 -9.10 10.95 12.19
C GLU A 5 -10.14 9.86 12.45
N ASP A 6 -10.98 10.07 13.46
CA ASP A 6 -12.09 9.18 13.78
C ASP A 6 -13.30 9.50 12.88
N LEU A 7 -13.77 8.48 12.16
CA LEU A 7 -14.92 8.56 11.25
C LEU A 7 -16.07 7.65 11.71
N GLY A 8 -16.13 7.33 13.00
CA GLY A 8 -17.11 6.44 13.62
C GLY A 8 -16.76 4.96 13.43
N ALA A 9 -17.09 4.38 12.28
CA ALA A 9 -16.85 2.95 11.99
C ALA A 9 -15.45 2.67 11.39
N SER A 10 -14.74 3.72 11.00
CA SER A 10 -13.37 3.63 10.47
C SER A 10 -12.54 4.78 10.98
N ALA A 11 -11.24 4.71 10.72
CA ALA A 11 -10.33 5.82 10.90
C ALA A 11 -9.62 6.12 9.58
N LEU A 12 -9.43 7.40 9.28
CA LEU A 12 -8.52 7.85 8.23
C LEU A 12 -7.15 8.11 8.87
N VAL A 13 -6.14 7.37 8.42
CA VAL A 13 -4.79 7.42 8.97
C VAL A 13 -3.89 8.15 7.99
N HIS A 14 -3.25 9.22 8.47
CA HIS A 14 -2.22 9.93 7.71
C HIS A 14 -0.84 9.56 8.25
N GLY A 15 0.10 9.34 7.35
CA GLY A 15 1.47 9.02 7.71
C GLY A 15 2.47 9.26 6.60
N ARG A 16 3.67 8.74 6.82
CA ARG A 16 4.75 8.74 5.85
C ARG A 16 5.29 7.34 5.65
N LEU A 17 5.60 7.02 4.42
CA LEU A 17 6.40 5.86 4.06
C LEU A 17 7.87 6.09 4.42
N ALA A 18 8.65 5.01 4.42
CA ALA A 18 10.11 5.13 4.38
C ALA A 18 10.50 5.99 3.16
N GLY A 19 11.38 6.98 3.36
CA GLY A 19 11.71 7.97 2.34
C GLY A 19 10.84 9.24 2.36
N GLY A 20 9.86 9.33 3.29
CA GLY A 20 9.17 10.59 3.59
C GLY A 20 7.94 10.91 2.74
N ALA A 21 7.64 10.08 1.74
CA ALA A 21 6.43 10.19 0.93
C ALA A 21 5.17 10.11 1.81
N ALA A 22 4.27 11.07 1.65
CA ALA A 22 3.01 11.10 2.39
C ALA A 22 2.05 10.01 1.88
N ILE A 23 1.29 9.42 2.80
CA ILE A 23 0.26 8.45 2.49
C ILE A 23 -0.92 8.61 3.43
N ALA A 24 -2.13 8.35 2.91
CA ALA A 24 -3.33 8.21 3.69
C ALA A 24 -4.01 6.87 3.38
N PHE A 25 -4.58 6.22 4.39
CA PHE A 25 -5.32 4.97 4.23
C PHE A 25 -6.44 4.84 5.26
N HIS A 26 -7.47 4.06 4.91
CA HIS A 26 -8.53 3.70 5.85
C HIS A 26 -8.14 2.46 6.66
N ALA A 27 -8.48 2.48 7.94
CA ALA A 27 -8.45 1.32 8.82
C ALA A 27 -9.80 1.18 9.55
N PRO A 28 -10.21 -0.03 9.96
CA PRO A 28 -11.28 -0.20 10.95
C PRO A 28 -10.96 0.61 12.21
N ALA A 29 -11.97 1.22 12.85
CA ALA A 29 -11.77 2.09 14.00
C ALA A 29 -11.04 1.37 15.16
N GLU A 30 -11.39 0.11 15.40
CA GLU A 30 -10.81 -0.76 16.41
C GLU A 30 -9.36 -1.19 16.11
N ALA A 31 -8.95 -1.10 14.85
CA ALA A 31 -7.62 -1.48 14.36
C ALA A 31 -6.76 -0.25 13.99
N ALA A 32 -7.25 0.96 14.27
CA ALA A 32 -6.52 2.18 13.94
C ALA A 32 -5.18 2.22 14.71
N PRO A 33 -4.04 2.42 14.01
CA PRO A 33 -2.76 2.51 14.67
C PRO A 33 -2.68 3.81 15.49
N ARG A 34 -1.88 3.80 16.56
CA ARG A 34 -1.69 5.00 17.37
C ARG A 34 -0.84 6.05 16.64
N ARG A 35 -1.14 7.32 16.88
CA ARG A 35 -0.27 8.43 16.48
C ARG A 35 1.15 8.23 17.00
N GLY A 36 2.16 8.52 16.18
CA GLY A 36 3.57 8.26 16.47
C GLY A 36 4.00 6.79 16.29
N GLY A 37 3.05 5.87 16.10
CA GLY A 37 3.33 4.47 15.85
C GLY A 37 3.73 4.16 14.41
N HIS A 38 4.03 2.88 14.18
CA HIS A 38 4.28 2.29 12.87
C HIS A 38 3.12 1.34 12.51
N ALA A 39 2.82 1.27 11.22
CA ALA A 39 1.83 0.34 10.67
C ALA A 39 2.42 -0.29 9.40
N GLY A 40 2.28 -1.60 9.27
CA GLY A 40 2.55 -2.29 8.01
C GLY A 40 1.34 -2.17 7.09
N ILE A 41 1.58 -1.90 5.81
CA ILE A 41 0.55 -1.88 4.77
C ILE A 41 0.96 -2.82 3.64
N SER A 42 -0.02 -3.47 3.03
CA SER A 42 0.16 -4.24 1.79
C SER A 42 -0.55 -3.52 0.66
N LEU A 43 0.10 -3.41 -0.50
CA LEU A 43 -0.45 -2.81 -1.69
C LEU A 43 -0.69 -3.91 -2.72
N ALA A 44 -1.95 -4.09 -3.11
CA ALA A 44 -2.30 -5.04 -4.16
C ALA A 44 -1.90 -4.46 -5.52
N ALA A 45 -1.03 -5.18 -6.25
CA ALA A 45 -0.44 -4.69 -7.49
C ALA A 45 -1.48 -4.38 -8.58
N ASP A 46 -2.57 -5.16 -8.62
CA ASP A 46 -3.72 -4.98 -9.51
C ASP A 46 -4.55 -3.72 -9.22
N ARG A 47 -4.33 -3.07 -8.07
CA ARG A 47 -4.98 -1.82 -7.66
C ARG A 47 -4.05 -0.61 -7.72
N LEU A 48 -2.81 -0.79 -8.18
CA LEU A 48 -1.88 0.32 -8.37
C LEU A 48 -2.16 1.03 -9.69
N HIS A 49 -2.07 2.35 -9.65
CA HIS A 49 -2.15 3.20 -10.82
C HIS A 49 -0.80 3.88 -11.02
N LEU A 50 -0.19 3.69 -12.17
CA LEU A 50 1.05 4.36 -12.54
C LEU A 50 0.78 5.57 -13.42
N PHE A 51 1.58 6.62 -13.23
CA PHE A 51 1.50 7.86 -13.98
C PHE A 51 2.88 8.24 -14.47
N ASP A 52 2.95 8.72 -15.71
CA ASP A 52 4.15 9.31 -16.28
C ASP A 52 4.49 10.61 -15.55
N ASN A 53 5.74 10.78 -15.12
CA ASN A 53 6.14 11.89 -14.25
C ASN A 53 6.31 13.23 -14.99
N VAL A 54 6.36 13.24 -16.32
CA VAL A 54 6.49 14.46 -17.13
C VAL A 54 5.12 14.93 -17.58
N THR A 55 4.30 14.02 -18.07
CA THR A 55 3.01 14.30 -18.70
C THR A 55 1.84 14.19 -17.72
N GLY A 56 2.01 13.49 -16.61
CA GLY A 56 0.94 13.16 -15.67
C GLY A 56 -0.10 12.18 -16.22
N GLN A 57 0.13 11.61 -17.41
CA GLN A 57 -0.80 10.66 -18.00
C GLN A 57 -0.72 9.30 -17.30
N ARG A 58 -1.87 8.66 -17.13
CA ARG A 58 -1.94 7.30 -16.59
C ARG A 58 -1.28 6.33 -17.58
N ILE A 59 -0.34 5.54 -17.08
CA ILE A 59 0.26 4.43 -17.83
C ILE A 59 -0.70 3.25 -17.73
N ALA A 60 -1.17 2.76 -18.88
CA ALA A 60 -1.94 1.53 -18.93
C ALA A 60 -1.00 0.36 -18.61
N LEU A 61 -1.21 -0.29 -17.46
CA LEU A 61 -0.61 -1.60 -17.21
C LEU A 61 -1.45 -2.62 -17.97
N GLU A 62 -0.88 -3.23 -18.99
CA GLU A 62 -1.41 -4.51 -19.47
C GLU A 62 -1.24 -5.50 -18.32
N ALA A 63 -2.35 -6.04 -17.81
CA ALA A 63 -2.32 -7.08 -16.79
C ALA A 63 -1.61 -8.30 -17.39
N GLN A 64 -0.31 -8.43 -17.15
CA GLN A 64 0.37 -9.70 -17.36
C GLN A 64 -0.17 -10.66 -16.29
N HIS A 65 -1.12 -11.49 -16.69
CA HIS A 65 -1.43 -12.69 -15.93
C HIS A 65 -0.13 -13.47 -15.75
N GLU A 66 0.21 -13.67 -14.49
CA GLU A 66 1.30 -14.48 -14.00
C GLU A 66 1.32 -15.84 -14.72
N THR A 67 2.29 -16.05 -15.62
CA THR A 67 2.81 -17.39 -15.83
C THR A 67 3.42 -17.79 -14.50
N ALA A 68 2.67 -18.58 -13.73
CA ALA A 68 3.14 -19.26 -12.55
C ALA A 68 4.53 -19.82 -12.85
N THR A 69 5.56 -19.21 -12.25
CA THR A 69 6.87 -19.84 -12.18
C THR A 69 6.68 -21.04 -11.27
N PRO A 70 6.82 -22.29 -11.76
CA PRO A 70 6.83 -23.44 -10.86
C PRO A 70 7.97 -23.18 -9.87
N GLY A 71 7.68 -23.32 -8.59
CA GLY A 71 8.59 -22.93 -7.51
C GLY A 71 10.02 -23.38 -7.75
N LEU A 72 10.98 -22.51 -7.43
CA LEU A 72 12.37 -22.92 -7.26
C LEU A 72 12.41 -23.89 -6.08
N ASP A 73 12.47 -25.19 -6.37
CA ASP A 73 12.77 -26.24 -5.39
C ASP A 73 14.16 -25.97 -4.81
N PHE A 74 14.22 -25.48 -3.57
CA PHE A 74 15.44 -25.54 -2.78
C PHE A 74 15.54 -26.94 -2.19
N ALA A 75 16.42 -27.76 -2.77
CA ALA A 75 16.76 -29.08 -2.21
C ALA A 75 17.34 -28.91 -0.79
N PRO A 76 16.93 -29.74 0.19
CA PRO A 76 17.57 -29.74 1.51
C PRO A 76 18.97 -30.35 1.42
N LEU A 77 19.91 -29.76 2.18
CA LEU A 77 21.28 -30.23 2.38
C LEU A 77 21.34 -31.62 3.02
#